data_AF-A0A958YJI7-F1
#
_entry.id   AF-A0A958YJI7-F1
#
_cell.length_a   1.000
_cell.length_b   1.000
_cell.length_c   1.000
_cell.angle_alpha   90.00
_cell.angle_beta   90.00
_cell.angle_gamma   90.00
#
_symmetry.space_group_name_H-M   'P 1'
#
loop_
_entity.id
_entity.type
_entity.pdbx_description
1 polymer ?
#
loop_
_entity_poly.entity_id
_entity_poly.type
_entity_poly.pdbx_seq_one_letter_code
_entity_poly.pdbx_strand_id
1 'polypeptide(L)'
;MTSFSFKKWNTILGWFAFAVAFITYALTIEPTVSFWDAGEYILTSSKLQVGHPPGAPLFQMFGAFFSMFALKPAQIGMMLNMMSGAASAFTIMFMFWTITILLKKMVKNETEFTSTKKVAILGSGLVGSLAFTFTDAFWFNAVETEVYAMATLIMAVMFYLALRWEQDMDKPRGNRWLILIAFVIGLSFGVHFMGLLTIPAIGLIYYFKNYKTVTIQNFIIANVVSAAILLFIFKLLLPNALKLFSASEIFFVNTIGLPFNSGTIIAFVAVVAAFYFGLKYTKEKQKQFANTLVLCLLFIFIGFSCWLMLPIRANANVVINENNPSDARELLAYYNLEQYPETHLFYGPLFTEQYTGLDENEPYVDDKPNYEKDKKAGKYVIVNDYKNAKQNYNSEQASILPRMWSGENAENYMMFTGLLNFSIKPEYQMENQIRSIVSDFRKNVSEGKVDYEDYNNFLKQFGQYLNIEKPSLIQNIGYMFEYQFGYMYWRYFMWNFVGKQDDIQGKYDDLHGNWISGIKPIDAWHLNMSQDHLPSDVKNNKGRNTYYFLPLILGLIGFLFLLGKDKKRFWVMLVFFLLTGVAIQFYTNVRPFEPRERDYSVVGSFYVFAIWIGFGVYA
;
A
#
# COMPACT_ATOMS: atom_id res chain seq x y z
N MET A 1 33.95 21.22 31.64
CA MET A 1 33.38 20.23 30.69
C MET A 1 31.89 20.50 30.56
N THR A 2 31.40 20.92 29.39
CA THR A 2 29.97 21.18 29.16
C THR A 2 29.15 19.91 29.36
N SER A 3 28.10 19.96 30.17
CA SER A 3 27.27 18.78 30.48
C SER A 3 26.60 18.21 29.23
N PHE A 4 26.66 16.88 29.07
CA PHE A 4 26.07 16.18 27.92
C PHE A 4 24.52 16.30 27.96
N SER A 5 23.95 17.03 27.00
CA SER A 5 22.50 17.17 26.85
C SER A 5 21.95 16.20 25.81
N PHE A 6 21.25 15.15 26.27
CA PHE A 6 20.60 14.18 25.38
C PHE A 6 19.63 14.85 24.41
N LYS A 7 18.81 15.80 24.90
CA LYS A 7 17.83 16.51 24.06
C LYS A 7 18.49 17.27 22.92
N LYS A 8 19.62 17.94 23.20
CA LYS A 8 20.40 18.67 22.19
C LYS A 8 20.92 17.72 21.12
N TRP A 9 21.63 16.66 21.52
CA TRP A 9 22.21 15.69 20.60
C TRP A 9 21.16 14.89 19.83
N ASN A 10 20.04 14.52 20.46
CA ASN A 10 18.91 13.89 19.79
C ASN A 10 18.32 14.76 18.68
N THR A 11 18.30 16.07 18.87
CA THR A 11 17.81 17.00 17.84
C THR A 11 18.83 17.11 16.69
N ILE A 12 20.11 17.30 17.03
CA ILE A 12 21.20 17.42 16.05
C ILE A 12 21.32 16.16 15.21
N LEU A 13 21.32 14.99 15.83
CA LEU A 13 21.52 13.71 15.12
C LEU A 13 20.33 13.32 14.25
N GLY A 14 19.11 13.74 14.61
CA GLY A 14 17.95 13.59 13.71
C GLY A 14 18.13 14.41 12.42
N TRP A 15 18.54 15.67 12.53
CA TRP A 15 18.85 16.50 11.36
C TRP A 15 20.10 16.05 10.61
N PHE A 16 21.07 15.45 11.29
CA PHE A 16 22.20 14.81 10.64
C PHE A 16 21.76 13.61 9.81
N ALA A 17 20.90 12.73 10.35
CA ALA A 17 20.34 11.60 9.61
C ALA A 17 19.52 12.07 8.39
N PHE A 18 18.73 13.15 8.54
CA PHE A 18 18.08 13.84 7.42
C PHE A 18 19.10 14.26 6.36
N ALA A 19 20.16 14.97 6.75
CA ALA A 19 21.14 15.52 5.80
C ALA A 19 21.88 14.42 5.03
N VAL A 20 22.27 13.33 5.72
CA VAL A 20 22.89 12.17 5.07
C VAL A 20 21.94 11.57 4.04
N ALA A 21 20.70 11.28 4.42
CA ALA A 21 19.71 10.72 3.51
C ALA A 21 19.41 11.64 2.33
N PHE A 22 19.17 12.93 2.59
CA PHE A 22 18.88 13.91 1.55
C PHE A 22 20.02 14.05 0.55
N ILE A 23 21.28 14.12 1.01
CA ILE A 23 22.45 14.19 0.13
C ILE A 23 22.58 12.91 -0.70
N THR A 24 22.41 11.74 -0.09
CA THR A 24 22.46 10.45 -0.80
C THR A 24 21.42 10.41 -1.93
N TYR A 25 20.16 10.73 -1.64
CA TYR A 25 19.09 10.72 -2.63
C TYR A 25 19.25 11.82 -3.68
N ALA A 26 19.68 13.01 -3.29
CA ALA A 26 19.94 14.10 -4.24
C ALA A 26 21.08 13.75 -5.22
N LEU A 27 22.12 13.03 -4.77
CA LEU A 27 23.24 12.60 -5.62
C LEU A 27 22.89 11.43 -6.54
N THR A 28 21.80 10.71 -6.25
CA THR A 28 21.36 9.51 -7.01
C THR A 28 19.97 9.68 -7.61
N ILE A 29 19.46 10.92 -7.63
CA ILE A 29 18.13 11.24 -8.12
C ILE A 29 18.01 10.96 -9.61
N GLU A 30 16.85 10.50 -10.06
CA GLU A 30 16.55 10.43 -11.47
C GLU A 30 16.62 11.85 -12.08
N PRO A 31 17.42 12.07 -13.14
CA PRO A 31 17.68 13.42 -13.65
C PRO A 31 16.49 14.00 -14.42
N THR A 32 15.57 13.15 -14.89
CA THR A 32 14.40 13.58 -15.69
C THR A 32 13.12 12.83 -15.30
N VAL A 33 12.67 11.90 -16.14
CA VAL A 33 11.44 11.11 -15.98
C VAL A 33 11.85 9.65 -15.90
N SER A 34 11.43 8.96 -14.84
CA SER A 34 11.59 7.51 -14.72
C SER A 34 10.43 6.76 -15.41
N PHE A 35 10.52 5.43 -15.45
CA PHE A 35 9.47 4.59 -16.00
C PHE A 35 8.17 4.63 -15.16
N TRP A 36 7.08 4.10 -15.71
CA TRP A 36 5.77 3.98 -15.03
C TRP A 36 5.06 5.31 -14.79
N ASP A 37 4.41 5.46 -13.64
CA ASP A 37 3.49 6.55 -13.31
C ASP A 37 4.23 7.88 -13.09
N ALA A 38 5.55 7.85 -12.90
CA ALA A 38 6.36 9.03 -12.63
C ALA A 38 6.20 10.12 -13.69
N GLY A 39 6.14 9.77 -14.98
CA GLY A 39 5.93 10.74 -16.05
C GLY A 39 4.58 11.46 -15.96
N GLU A 40 3.53 10.72 -15.64
CA GLU A 40 2.19 11.26 -15.46
C GLU A 40 2.11 12.12 -14.19
N TYR A 41 2.64 11.65 -13.06
CA TYR A 41 2.71 12.41 -11.83
C TYR A 41 3.50 13.70 -12.01
N ILE A 42 4.61 13.69 -12.74
CA ILE A 42 5.40 14.89 -13.04
C ILE A 42 4.54 15.90 -13.82
N LEU A 43 3.91 15.43 -14.89
CA LEU A 43 3.14 16.26 -15.79
C LEU A 43 1.89 16.85 -15.11
N THR A 44 1.14 16.02 -14.41
CA THR A 44 -0.08 16.42 -13.72
C THR A 44 0.22 17.32 -12.52
N SER A 45 1.28 17.04 -11.74
CA SER A 45 1.66 17.88 -10.61
C SER A 45 2.13 19.27 -11.04
N SER A 46 2.99 19.38 -12.06
CA SER A 46 3.59 20.65 -12.50
C SER A 46 2.58 21.74 -12.88
N LYS A 47 1.38 21.33 -13.30
CA LYS A 47 0.28 22.22 -13.72
C LYS A 47 -1.01 22.02 -12.93
N LEU A 48 -0.96 21.25 -11.84
CA LEU A 48 -2.13 20.85 -11.05
C LEU A 48 -3.26 20.32 -11.95
N GLN A 49 -2.99 19.25 -12.70
CA GLN A 49 -3.96 18.59 -13.56
C GLN A 49 -4.59 17.40 -12.83
N VAL A 50 -5.59 16.75 -13.42
CA VAL A 50 -6.26 15.59 -12.81
C VAL A 50 -5.70 14.33 -13.47
N GLY A 51 -4.84 13.62 -12.73
CA GLY A 51 -4.26 12.34 -13.18
C GLY A 51 -5.20 11.15 -12.95
N HIS A 52 -4.69 9.94 -13.13
CA HIS A 52 -5.45 8.71 -12.99
C HIS A 52 -6.00 8.55 -11.56
N PRO A 53 -7.20 7.93 -11.40
CA PRO A 53 -7.79 7.77 -10.07
C PRO A 53 -6.97 6.83 -9.17
N PRO A 54 -6.79 7.17 -7.88
CA PRO A 54 -7.50 8.21 -7.12
C PRO A 54 -6.80 9.58 -7.08
N GLY A 55 -5.81 9.84 -7.95
CA GLY A 55 -5.30 11.19 -8.27
C GLY A 55 -4.24 11.80 -7.35
N ALA A 56 -4.08 11.30 -6.12
CA ALA A 56 -3.09 11.79 -5.14
C ALA A 56 -2.94 13.34 -5.06
N PRO A 57 -4.03 14.09 -4.82
CA PRO A 57 -4.04 15.55 -4.99
C PRO A 57 -3.09 16.31 -4.05
N LEU A 58 -2.84 15.83 -2.83
CA LEU A 58 -1.87 16.43 -1.93
C LEU A 58 -0.45 16.23 -2.45
N PHE A 59 -0.13 15.03 -2.96
CA PHE A 59 1.15 14.77 -3.62
C PHE A 59 1.35 15.73 -4.80
N GLN A 60 0.32 15.91 -5.64
CA GLN A 60 0.37 16.84 -6.76
C GLN A 60 0.56 18.30 -6.33
N MET A 61 -0.07 18.74 -5.23
CA MET A 61 0.12 20.08 -4.66
C MET A 61 1.56 20.31 -4.18
N PHE A 62 2.18 19.32 -3.54
CA PHE A 62 3.60 19.40 -3.19
C PHE A 62 4.49 19.36 -4.44
N GLY A 63 4.16 18.55 -5.44
CA GLY A 63 4.88 18.51 -6.71
C GLY A 63 4.84 19.86 -7.44
N ALA A 64 3.68 20.53 -7.44
CA ALA A 64 3.54 21.89 -7.95
C ALA A 64 4.43 22.89 -7.19
N PHE A 65 4.49 22.81 -5.86
CA PHE A 65 5.39 23.64 -5.05
C PHE A 65 6.86 23.38 -5.40
N PHE A 66 7.29 22.13 -5.52
CA PHE A 66 8.67 21.79 -5.89
C PHE A 66 9.02 22.22 -7.32
N SER A 67 8.05 22.16 -8.24
CA SER A 67 8.25 22.62 -9.62
C SER A 67 8.63 24.11 -9.71
N MET A 68 8.24 24.93 -8.72
CA MET A 68 8.56 26.37 -8.70
C MET A 68 10.06 26.65 -8.54
N PHE A 69 10.84 25.68 -8.04
CA PHE A 69 12.29 25.80 -7.91
C PHE A 69 13.05 25.43 -9.21
N ALA A 70 12.34 24.96 -10.24
CA ALA A 70 12.95 24.70 -11.54
C ALA A 70 13.29 26.03 -12.24
N LEU A 71 14.56 26.23 -12.59
CA LEU A 71 15.01 27.44 -13.31
C LEU A 71 14.68 27.39 -14.80
N LYS A 72 14.45 26.18 -15.34
CA LYS A 72 14.08 25.92 -16.74
C LYS A 72 13.07 24.76 -16.80
N PRO A 73 12.18 24.70 -17.81
CA PRO A 73 11.19 23.62 -17.94
C PRO A 73 11.77 22.19 -17.92
N ALA A 74 12.97 22.00 -18.48
CA ALA A 74 13.65 20.71 -18.49
C ALA A 74 14.03 20.19 -17.08
N GLN A 75 14.03 21.05 -16.05
CA GLN A 75 14.37 20.67 -14.68
C GLN A 75 13.15 20.28 -13.83
N ILE A 76 11.93 20.39 -14.36
CA ILE A 76 10.71 20.10 -13.61
C ILE A 76 10.73 18.66 -13.10
N GLY A 77 11.03 17.67 -13.95
CA GLY A 77 11.10 16.26 -13.54
C GLY A 77 12.10 16.04 -12.39
N MET A 78 13.31 16.57 -12.51
CA MET A 78 14.33 16.52 -11.45
C MET A 78 13.85 17.13 -10.13
N MET A 79 13.16 18.28 -10.17
CA MET A 79 12.63 18.94 -8.96
C MET A 79 11.54 18.12 -8.28
N LEU A 80 10.73 17.40 -9.05
CA LEU A 80 9.71 16.52 -8.50
C LEU A 80 10.32 15.23 -7.96
N ASN A 81 11.34 14.67 -8.60
CA ASN A 81 12.09 13.56 -8.01
C ASN A 81 12.75 14.02 -6.69
N MET A 82 13.27 15.26 -6.62
CA MET A 82 13.81 15.86 -5.40
C MET A 82 12.76 15.99 -4.27
N MET A 83 11.48 16.16 -4.61
CA MET A 83 10.39 16.13 -3.62
C MET A 83 10.33 14.76 -2.92
N SER A 84 10.40 13.67 -3.68
CA SER A 84 10.46 12.32 -3.14
C SER A 84 11.71 12.13 -2.26
N GLY A 85 12.87 12.59 -2.72
CA GLY A 85 14.11 12.56 -1.94
C GLY A 85 14.00 13.33 -0.62
N ALA A 86 13.37 14.51 -0.62
CA ALA A 86 13.10 15.28 0.59
C ALA A 86 12.13 14.57 1.54
N ALA A 87 11.03 14.02 1.02
CA ALA A 87 10.05 13.27 1.81
C ALA A 87 10.68 12.03 2.47
N SER A 88 11.49 11.29 1.71
CA SER A 88 12.24 10.14 2.21
C SER A 88 13.29 10.54 3.26
N ALA A 89 14.01 11.66 3.07
CA ALA A 89 14.95 12.16 4.09
C ALA A 89 14.24 12.53 5.41
N PHE A 90 13.04 13.13 5.34
CA PHE A 90 12.21 13.37 6.53
C PHE A 90 11.78 12.07 7.20
N THR A 91 11.47 11.02 6.43
CA THR A 91 11.17 9.68 6.96
C THR A 91 12.32 9.17 7.83
N ILE A 92 13.56 9.29 7.37
CA ILE A 92 14.76 8.88 8.12
C ILE A 92 14.90 9.65 9.44
N MET A 93 14.65 10.97 9.42
CA MET A 93 14.66 11.79 10.63
C MET A 93 13.60 11.35 11.66
N PHE A 94 12.36 11.10 11.21
CA PHE A 94 11.30 10.61 12.09
C PHE A 94 11.55 9.19 12.59
N MET A 95 12.19 8.33 11.78
CA MET A 95 12.65 7.01 12.22
C MET A 95 13.68 7.14 13.33
N PHE A 96 14.70 8.00 13.16
CA PHE A 96 15.71 8.25 14.18
C PHE A 96 15.06 8.66 15.52
N TRP A 97 14.11 9.61 15.49
CA TRP A 97 13.40 10.01 16.71
C TRP A 97 12.48 8.92 17.27
N THR A 98 11.91 8.08 16.42
CA THR A 98 11.12 6.92 16.82
C THR A 98 11.97 5.92 17.59
N ILE A 99 13.11 5.51 17.03
CA ILE A 99 14.05 4.56 17.67
C ILE A 99 14.51 5.11 19.03
N THR A 100 14.94 6.37 19.07
CA THR A 100 15.44 6.99 20.32
C THR A 100 14.35 7.13 21.38
N ILE A 101 13.10 7.44 21.01
CA ILE A 101 11.97 7.44 21.94
C ILE A 101 11.71 6.03 22.50
N LEU A 102 11.67 5.01 21.63
CA LEU A 102 11.38 3.65 22.04
C LEU A 102 12.48 3.07 22.95
N LEU A 103 13.75 3.21 22.57
CA LEU A 103 14.88 2.74 23.38
C LEU A 103 14.96 3.47 24.73
N LYS A 104 14.70 4.78 24.77
CA LYS A 104 14.66 5.53 26.04
C LYS A 104 13.64 4.95 27.01
N LYS A 105 12.50 4.45 26.52
CA LYS A 105 11.46 3.83 27.36
C LYS A 105 11.85 2.48 27.92
N MET A 106 12.86 1.82 27.36
CA MET A 106 13.39 0.57 27.88
C MET A 106 14.36 0.78 29.05
N VAL A 107 14.80 2.02 29.29
CA VAL A 107 15.59 2.38 30.47
C VAL A 107 14.64 2.56 31.66
N LYS A 108 14.76 1.70 32.69
CA LYS A 108 13.77 1.59 33.77
C LYS A 108 13.73 2.82 34.69
N ASN A 109 14.89 3.38 35.04
CA ASN A 109 15.01 4.45 36.05
C ASN A 109 15.89 5.61 35.55
N GLU A 110 15.68 6.82 36.06
CA GLU A 110 16.51 7.99 35.69
C GLU A 110 17.97 7.84 36.13
N THR A 111 18.23 7.13 37.24
CA THR A 111 19.59 6.77 37.70
C THR A 111 20.32 5.87 36.72
N GLU A 112 19.58 5.10 35.92
CA GLU A 112 20.15 4.27 34.86
C GLU A 112 20.39 5.05 33.56
N PHE A 113 19.98 6.32 33.44
CA PHE A 113 20.17 7.10 32.21
C PHE A 113 21.56 7.76 32.16
N THR A 114 22.59 6.92 32.23
CA THR A 114 24.01 7.29 32.20
C THR A 114 24.43 7.88 30.85
N SER A 115 25.55 8.60 30.81
CA SER A 115 26.11 9.13 29.55
C SER A 115 26.36 8.03 28.52
N THR A 116 26.82 6.86 28.94
CA THR A 116 27.03 5.70 28.06
C THR A 116 25.73 5.22 27.41
N LYS A 117 24.65 5.03 28.20
CA LYS A 117 23.34 4.63 27.65
C LYS A 117 22.75 5.70 26.74
N LYS A 118 22.94 6.98 27.07
CA LYS A 118 22.53 8.09 26.19
C LYS A 118 23.23 8.02 24.83
N VAL A 119 24.54 7.80 24.80
CA VAL A 119 25.31 7.64 23.55
C VAL A 119 24.88 6.38 22.81
N ALA A 120 24.71 5.25 23.51
CA ALA A 120 24.24 4.00 22.91
C ALA A 120 22.89 4.16 22.22
N ILE A 121 21.92 4.83 22.85
CA ILE A 121 20.59 5.10 22.26
C ILE A 121 20.71 5.97 21.00
N LEU A 122 21.53 7.02 21.04
CA LEU A 122 21.72 7.90 19.90
C LEU A 122 22.42 7.19 18.73
N GLY A 123 23.48 6.42 19.02
CA GLY A 123 24.19 5.61 18.02
C GLY A 123 23.29 4.55 17.40
N SER A 124 22.49 3.87 18.22
CA SER A 124 21.49 2.88 17.77
C SER A 124 20.42 3.51 16.87
N GLY A 125 19.95 4.72 17.23
CA GLY A 125 19.05 5.51 16.39
C GLY A 125 19.66 5.82 15.03
N LEU A 126 20.94 6.22 15.00
CA LEU A 126 21.65 6.49 13.74
C LEU A 126 21.81 5.22 12.90
N VAL A 127 22.29 4.10 13.47
CA VAL A 127 22.50 2.87 12.71
C VAL A 127 21.19 2.33 12.15
N GLY A 128 20.10 2.28 12.94
CA GLY A 128 18.81 1.80 12.44
C GLY A 128 18.22 2.69 11.34
N SER A 129 18.24 4.02 11.52
CA SER A 129 17.71 4.95 10.52
C SER A 129 18.55 5.04 9.24
N LEU A 130 19.88 4.99 9.36
CA LEU A 130 20.76 4.98 8.20
C LEU A 130 20.76 3.61 7.50
N ALA A 131 20.59 2.49 8.22
CA ALA A 131 20.39 1.20 7.57
C ALA A 131 19.18 1.23 6.62
N PHE A 132 18.06 1.81 7.05
CA PHE A 132 16.89 2.00 6.19
C PHE A 132 17.15 2.96 5.01
N THR A 133 18.03 3.94 5.17
CA THR A 133 18.38 4.88 4.10
C THR A 133 18.90 4.15 2.86
N PHE A 134 19.65 3.07 3.06
CA PHE A 134 20.33 2.31 2.02
C PHE A 134 19.64 0.99 1.65
N THR A 135 18.41 0.73 2.13
CA THR A 135 17.64 -0.43 1.67
C THR A 135 17.12 -0.19 0.25
N ASP A 136 17.39 -1.10 -0.68
CA ASP A 136 17.07 -0.98 -2.11
C ASP A 136 15.64 -0.50 -2.38
N ALA A 137 14.62 -1.16 -1.82
CA ALA A 137 13.22 -0.84 -2.10
C ALA A 137 12.83 0.56 -1.60
N PHE A 138 13.37 1.02 -0.47
CA PHE A 138 13.14 2.39 0.00
C PHE A 138 13.91 3.42 -0.84
N TRP A 139 15.14 3.09 -1.23
CA TRP A 139 15.98 3.97 -2.05
C TRP A 139 15.33 4.22 -3.41
N PHE A 140 14.86 3.18 -4.12
CA PHE A 140 14.20 3.35 -5.42
C PHE A 140 13.04 4.36 -5.34
N ASN A 141 12.18 4.24 -4.31
CA ASN A 141 11.10 5.21 -4.09
C ASN A 141 11.59 6.61 -3.75
N ALA A 142 12.76 6.75 -3.13
CA ALA A 142 13.32 8.05 -2.74
C ALA A 142 13.89 8.84 -3.92
N VAL A 143 14.20 8.19 -5.05
CA VAL A 143 14.89 8.82 -6.19
C VAL A 143 13.99 9.13 -7.39
N GLU A 144 12.71 8.76 -7.32
CA GLU A 144 11.73 9.00 -8.40
C GLU A 144 10.42 9.61 -7.91
N THR A 145 9.68 10.26 -8.81
CA THR A 145 8.39 10.91 -8.52
C THR A 145 7.28 9.86 -8.39
N GLU A 146 7.21 9.24 -7.22
CA GLU A 146 6.19 8.24 -6.86
C GLU A 146 5.56 8.55 -5.50
N VAL A 147 4.29 8.18 -5.33
CA VAL A 147 3.51 8.51 -4.12
C VAL A 147 4.05 7.84 -2.85
N TYR A 148 4.81 6.75 -3.00
CA TYR A 148 5.29 5.91 -1.90
C TYR A 148 6.31 6.62 -0.99
N ALA A 149 7.09 7.57 -1.51
CA ALA A 149 8.01 8.37 -0.70
C ALA A 149 7.25 9.20 0.36
N MET A 150 6.23 9.95 -0.09
CA MET A 150 5.36 10.71 0.82
C MET A 150 4.49 9.79 1.69
N ALA A 151 4.05 8.64 1.17
CA ALA A 151 3.29 7.66 1.94
C ALA A 151 4.10 7.14 3.15
N THR A 152 5.37 6.82 2.93
CA THR A 152 6.29 6.36 3.98
C THR A 152 6.57 7.46 5.01
N LEU A 153 6.67 8.72 4.57
CA LEU A 153 6.77 9.87 5.47
C LEU A 153 5.53 10.01 6.36
N ILE A 154 4.33 9.94 5.78
CA ILE A 154 3.08 10.01 6.54
C ILE A 154 3.02 8.90 7.58
N MET A 155 3.37 7.68 7.19
CA MET A 155 3.44 6.51 8.08
C MET A 155 4.43 6.75 9.25
N ALA A 156 5.65 7.22 8.96
CA ALA A 156 6.66 7.52 9.97
C ALA A 156 6.22 8.64 10.93
N VAL A 157 5.61 9.71 10.39
CA VAL A 157 5.04 10.81 11.18
C VAL A 157 3.92 10.30 12.06
N MET A 158 2.96 9.52 11.53
CA MET A 158 1.85 8.98 12.32
C MET A 158 2.34 8.14 13.49
N PHE A 159 3.30 7.24 13.27
CA PHE A 159 3.84 6.41 14.33
C PHE A 159 4.62 7.23 15.37
N TYR A 160 5.43 8.19 14.91
CA TYR A 160 6.12 9.14 15.79
C TYR A 160 5.12 9.93 16.66
N LEU A 161 4.07 10.50 16.05
CA LEU A 161 3.02 11.25 16.75
C LEU A 161 2.27 10.37 17.74
N ALA A 162 2.05 9.09 17.45
CA ALA A 162 1.44 8.15 18.39
C ALA A 162 2.30 7.91 19.63
N LEU A 163 3.62 7.84 19.47
CA LEU A 163 4.53 7.77 20.62
C LEU A 163 4.55 9.09 21.43
N ARG A 164 4.42 10.23 20.75
CA ARG A 164 4.24 11.54 21.43
C ARG A 164 2.91 11.61 22.18
N TRP A 165 1.84 11.08 21.59
CA TRP A 165 0.54 10.97 22.24
C TRP A 165 0.63 10.08 23.48
N GLU A 166 1.26 8.91 23.39
CA GLU A 166 1.45 8.00 24.53
C GLU A 166 2.15 8.66 25.73
N GLN A 167 3.14 9.52 25.47
CA GLN A 167 3.89 10.27 26.51
C GLN A 167 3.06 11.36 27.18
N ASP A 168 2.16 11.98 26.44
CA ASP A 168 1.38 13.14 26.89
C ASP A 168 -0.10 12.80 27.18
N MET A 169 -0.53 11.53 27.00
CA MET A 169 -1.95 11.12 27.00
C MET A 169 -2.70 11.56 28.26
N ASP A 170 -2.04 11.44 29.42
CA ASP A 170 -2.62 11.76 30.73
C ASP A 170 -2.38 13.22 31.15
N LYS A 171 -1.73 14.04 30.31
CA LYS A 171 -1.44 15.45 30.59
C LYS A 171 -2.55 16.35 30.05
N PRO A 172 -2.73 17.57 30.60
CA PRO A 172 -3.62 18.55 30.02
C PRO A 172 -3.33 18.77 28.53
N ARG A 173 -4.37 18.69 27.70
CA ARG A 173 -4.28 18.78 26.22
C ARG A 173 -3.47 17.65 25.56
N GLY A 174 -3.26 16.51 26.23
CA GLY A 174 -2.58 15.33 25.66
C GLY A 174 -3.15 14.86 24.32
N ASN A 175 -4.48 14.89 24.18
CA ASN A 175 -5.19 14.50 22.95
C ASN A 175 -4.97 15.43 21.76
N ARG A 176 -4.22 16.53 21.89
CA ARG A 176 -3.79 17.33 20.72
C ARG A 176 -3.03 16.47 19.70
N TRP A 177 -2.28 15.48 20.18
CA TRP A 177 -1.54 14.56 19.31
C TRP A 177 -2.49 13.64 18.57
N LEU A 178 -3.55 13.14 19.22
CA LEU A 178 -4.59 12.35 18.57
C LEU A 178 -5.32 13.15 17.48
N ILE A 179 -5.64 14.43 17.75
CA ILE A 179 -6.25 15.33 16.75
C ILE A 179 -5.31 15.56 15.57
N LEU A 180 -4.00 15.73 15.83
CA LEU A 180 -3.01 15.86 14.77
C LEU A 180 -2.84 14.56 13.97
N ILE A 181 -2.89 13.39 14.62
CA ILE A 181 -2.92 12.09 13.94
C ILE A 181 -4.15 12.00 13.03
N ALA A 182 -5.32 12.42 13.52
CA ALA A 182 -6.55 12.44 12.73
C ALA A 182 -6.45 13.36 11.49
N PHE A 183 -5.79 14.51 11.63
CA PHE A 183 -5.48 15.39 10.50
C PHE A 183 -4.57 14.70 9.46
N VAL A 184 -3.50 14.05 9.92
CA VAL A 184 -2.55 13.35 9.05
C VAL A 184 -3.20 12.14 8.36
N ILE A 185 -4.13 11.44 9.04
CA ILE A 185 -5.00 10.42 8.43
C ILE A 185 -5.82 11.02 7.29
N GLY A 186 -6.39 12.22 7.48
CA GLY A 186 -7.10 12.92 6.39
C GLY A 186 -6.19 13.24 5.20
N LEU A 187 -4.97 13.73 5.47
CA LEU A 187 -3.97 14.04 4.45
C LEU A 187 -3.50 12.80 3.67
N SER A 188 -3.47 11.62 4.29
CA SER A 188 -3.00 10.39 3.62
C SER A 188 -3.85 10.02 2.41
N PHE A 189 -5.14 10.33 2.43
CA PHE A 189 -6.02 10.12 1.27
C PHE A 189 -5.62 10.98 0.07
N GLY A 190 -4.97 12.13 0.29
CA GLY A 190 -4.42 12.96 -0.77
C GLY A 190 -3.07 12.47 -1.31
N VAL A 191 -2.51 11.38 -0.78
CA VAL A 191 -1.22 10.83 -1.22
C VAL A 191 -1.37 9.36 -1.56
N HIS A 192 -1.50 8.51 -0.54
CA HIS A 192 -1.62 7.06 -0.67
C HIS A 192 -2.13 6.46 0.65
N PHE A 193 -2.89 5.37 0.57
CA PHE A 193 -3.57 4.77 1.74
C PHE A 193 -2.65 4.00 2.69
N MET A 194 -1.39 3.75 2.31
CA MET A 194 -0.42 3.00 3.11
C MET A 194 -0.23 3.57 4.53
N GLY A 195 -0.29 4.90 4.70
CA GLY A 195 -0.21 5.53 6.03
C GLY A 195 -1.30 5.09 7.01
N LEU A 196 -2.48 4.69 6.51
CA LEU A 196 -3.60 4.21 7.33
C LEU A 196 -3.27 2.89 8.03
N LEU A 197 -2.35 2.09 7.49
CA LEU A 197 -1.94 0.81 8.07
C LEU A 197 -1.21 0.96 9.41
N THR A 198 -0.81 2.18 9.78
CA THR A 198 -0.28 2.48 11.12
C THR A 198 -1.39 2.49 12.18
N ILE A 199 -2.67 2.70 11.82
CA ILE A 199 -3.79 2.86 12.77
C ILE A 199 -3.88 1.71 13.78
N PRO A 200 -3.78 0.41 13.38
CA PRO A 200 -3.86 -0.67 14.36
C PRO A 200 -2.73 -0.66 15.40
N ALA A 201 -1.52 -0.26 14.99
CA ALA A 201 -0.41 -0.08 15.93
C ALA A 201 -0.68 1.08 16.92
N ILE A 202 -1.29 2.18 16.46
CA ILE A 202 -1.72 3.30 17.32
C ILE A 202 -2.80 2.85 18.31
N GLY A 203 -3.75 2.03 17.86
CA GLY A 203 -4.78 1.43 18.71
C GLY A 203 -4.18 0.55 19.81
N LEU A 204 -3.16 -0.24 19.49
CA LEU A 204 -2.41 -1.02 20.49
C LEU A 204 -1.60 -0.16 21.45
N ILE A 205 -1.00 0.95 20.99
CA ILE A 205 -0.34 1.93 21.87
C ILE A 205 -1.35 2.47 22.90
N TYR A 206 -2.55 2.86 22.46
CA TYR A 206 -3.62 3.30 23.35
C TYR A 206 -4.04 2.20 24.33
N TYR A 207 -4.29 0.99 23.84
CA TYR A 207 -4.69 -0.15 24.65
C TYR A 207 -3.65 -0.46 25.74
N PHE A 208 -2.37 -0.62 25.39
CA PHE A 208 -1.33 -0.96 26.36
C PHE A 208 -1.02 0.16 27.37
N LYS A 209 -1.33 1.41 27.03
CA LYS A 209 -1.21 2.58 27.89
C LYS A 209 -2.33 2.64 28.94
N ASN A 210 -3.56 2.30 28.55
CA ASN A 210 -4.75 2.46 29.40
C ASN A 210 -5.17 1.19 30.16
N TYR A 211 -4.85 0.01 29.63
CA TYR A 211 -5.21 -1.27 30.25
C TYR A 211 -4.07 -1.79 31.12
N LYS A 212 -4.31 -1.86 32.44
CA LYS A 212 -3.35 -2.36 33.43
C LYS A 212 -3.10 -3.87 33.28
N THR A 213 -4.18 -4.64 33.12
CA THR A 213 -4.15 -6.10 32.96
C THR A 213 -4.47 -6.49 31.52
N VAL A 214 -3.57 -7.27 30.92
CA VAL A 214 -3.71 -7.80 29.56
C VAL A 214 -4.22 -9.23 29.67
N THR A 215 -5.42 -9.49 29.14
CA THR A 215 -6.00 -10.83 29.01
C THR A 215 -6.10 -11.19 27.53
N ILE A 216 -6.21 -12.48 27.20
CA ILE A 216 -6.39 -12.91 25.80
C ILE A 216 -7.63 -12.25 25.19
N GLN A 217 -8.73 -12.24 25.93
CA GLN A 217 -10.00 -11.65 25.46
C GLN A 217 -9.88 -10.15 25.18
N ASN A 218 -9.36 -9.36 26.13
CA ASN A 218 -9.28 -7.91 25.91
C ASN A 218 -8.22 -7.53 24.86
N PHE A 219 -7.17 -8.35 24.68
CA PHE A 219 -6.18 -8.18 23.62
C PHE A 219 -6.77 -8.46 22.23
N ILE A 220 -7.57 -9.54 22.08
CA ILE A 220 -8.28 -9.83 20.82
C ILE A 220 -9.25 -8.69 20.50
N ILE A 221 -10.04 -8.24 21.48
CA ILE A 221 -10.97 -7.12 21.29
C ILE A 221 -10.22 -5.86 20.87
N ALA A 222 -9.07 -5.54 21.48
CA ALA A 222 -8.29 -4.37 21.11
C ALA A 222 -7.81 -4.42 19.65
N ASN A 223 -7.35 -5.59 19.17
CA ASN A 223 -6.95 -5.76 17.77
C ASN A 223 -8.15 -5.63 16.82
N VAL A 224 -9.28 -6.29 17.14
CA VAL A 224 -10.50 -6.21 16.33
C VAL A 224 -11.03 -4.77 16.26
N VAL A 225 -11.08 -4.04 17.38
CA VAL A 225 -11.50 -2.64 17.41
C VAL A 225 -10.56 -1.76 16.59
N SER A 226 -9.24 -1.98 16.70
CA SER A 226 -8.27 -1.17 15.96
C SER A 226 -8.32 -1.43 14.45
N ALA A 227 -8.54 -2.69 14.04
CA ALA A 227 -8.81 -3.05 12.65
C ALA A 227 -10.16 -2.49 12.17
N ALA A 228 -11.19 -2.50 13.01
CA ALA A 228 -12.48 -1.91 12.69
C ALA A 228 -12.41 -0.39 12.50
N ILE A 229 -11.58 0.32 13.29
CA ILE A 229 -11.32 1.76 13.09
C ILE A 229 -10.65 2.00 11.73
N LEU A 230 -9.63 1.20 11.37
CA LEU A 230 -9.01 1.26 10.05
C LEU A 230 -10.05 1.05 8.94
N LEU A 231 -10.83 -0.03 9.01
CA LEU A 231 -11.85 -0.34 8.00
C LEU A 231 -12.96 0.71 7.94
N PHE A 232 -13.37 1.25 9.08
CA PHE A 232 -14.33 2.34 9.16
C PHE A 232 -13.80 3.58 8.42
N ILE A 233 -12.58 4.02 8.72
CA ILE A 233 -11.99 5.20 8.08
C ILE A 233 -11.79 4.96 6.58
N PHE A 234 -11.18 3.83 6.21
CA PHE A 234 -10.81 3.50 4.84
C PHE A 234 -12.02 3.21 3.93
N LYS A 235 -12.92 2.32 4.37
CA LYS A 235 -14.01 1.79 3.53
C LYS A 235 -15.36 2.47 3.75
N LEU A 236 -15.58 3.12 4.89
CA LEU A 236 -16.90 3.68 5.24
C LEU A 236 -16.92 5.19 5.32
N LEU A 237 -16.00 5.84 6.04
CA LEU A 237 -16.12 7.25 6.40
C LEU A 237 -16.15 8.17 5.18
N LEU A 238 -15.09 8.15 4.38
CA LEU A 238 -14.96 9.06 3.23
C LEU A 238 -15.81 8.64 2.02
N PRO A 239 -15.91 7.36 1.64
CA PRO A 239 -16.81 6.94 0.56
C PRO A 239 -18.27 7.31 0.85
N ASN A 240 -18.74 7.13 2.09
CA ASN A 240 -20.11 7.49 2.44
C ASN A 240 -20.30 9.02 2.54
N ALA A 241 -19.27 9.78 2.91
CA ALA A 241 -19.34 11.23 2.83
C ALA A 241 -19.51 11.68 1.38
N LEU A 242 -18.70 11.20 0.43
CA LEU A 242 -18.86 11.49 -0.99
C LEU A 242 -20.22 11.01 -1.53
N LYS A 243 -20.70 9.83 -1.09
CA LYS A 243 -22.04 9.33 -1.40
C LYS A 243 -23.15 10.24 -0.88
N LEU A 244 -23.01 10.83 0.30
CA LEU A 244 -23.96 11.82 0.83
C LEU A 244 -24.03 13.04 -0.09
N PHE A 245 -22.88 13.58 -0.52
CA PHE A 245 -22.84 14.70 -1.46
C PHE A 245 -23.50 14.33 -2.79
N SER A 246 -23.14 13.19 -3.36
CA SER A 246 -23.71 12.70 -4.63
C SER A 246 -25.23 12.46 -4.54
N ALA A 247 -25.71 11.81 -3.49
CA ALA A 247 -27.15 11.54 -3.31
C ALA A 247 -27.94 12.83 -3.05
N SER A 248 -27.38 13.76 -2.26
CA SER A 248 -27.99 15.08 -2.04
C SER A 248 -28.10 15.86 -3.34
N GLU A 249 -27.04 15.87 -4.15
CA GLU A 249 -27.03 16.52 -5.47
C GLU A 249 -28.16 16.01 -6.37
N ILE A 250 -28.27 14.69 -6.54
CA ILE A 250 -29.32 14.09 -7.38
C ILE A 250 -30.71 14.42 -6.82
N PHE A 251 -30.92 14.31 -5.49
CA PHE A 251 -32.22 14.56 -4.89
C PHE A 251 -32.71 16.00 -5.08
N PHE A 252 -31.88 16.99 -4.75
CA PHE A 252 -32.28 18.40 -4.83
C PHE A 252 -32.43 18.88 -6.27
N VAL A 253 -31.62 18.38 -7.20
CA VAL A 253 -31.73 18.76 -8.62
C VAL A 253 -32.88 18.02 -9.29
N ASN A 254 -32.93 16.69 -9.22
CA ASN A 254 -33.90 15.91 -10.01
C ASN A 254 -35.30 15.90 -9.40
N THR A 255 -35.42 15.87 -8.06
CA THR A 255 -36.72 15.74 -7.39
C THR A 255 -37.31 17.09 -7.01
N ILE A 256 -36.49 18.01 -6.51
CA ILE A 256 -36.96 19.34 -6.07
C ILE A 256 -36.91 20.36 -7.22
N GLY A 257 -36.02 20.17 -8.20
CA GLY A 257 -35.88 21.08 -9.34
C GLY A 257 -34.97 22.28 -9.07
N LEU A 258 -34.06 22.19 -8.10
CA LEU A 258 -33.06 23.23 -7.86
C LEU A 258 -31.95 23.21 -8.93
N PRO A 259 -31.23 24.34 -9.14
CA PRO A 259 -30.09 24.38 -10.05
C PRO A 259 -28.96 23.41 -9.66
N PHE A 260 -28.12 23.04 -10.63
CA PHE A 260 -26.93 22.21 -10.38
C PHE A 260 -26.04 22.75 -9.25
N ASN A 261 -25.39 21.84 -8.56
CA ASN A 261 -24.55 22.01 -7.37
C ASN A 261 -25.28 22.45 -6.10
N SER A 262 -26.60 22.67 -6.15
CA SER A 262 -27.39 23.08 -4.97
C SER A 262 -27.40 22.01 -3.88
N GLY A 263 -27.62 20.74 -4.24
CA GLY A 263 -27.63 19.64 -3.29
C GLY A 263 -26.26 19.42 -2.64
N THR A 264 -25.18 19.64 -3.39
CA THR A 264 -23.81 19.62 -2.88
C THR A 264 -23.58 20.73 -1.84
N ILE A 265 -24.00 21.98 -2.12
CA ILE A 265 -23.88 23.11 -1.18
C ILE A 265 -24.71 22.85 0.08
N ILE A 266 -25.94 22.37 -0.06
CA ILE A 266 -26.82 22.05 1.07
C ILE A 266 -26.18 20.98 1.95
N ALA A 267 -25.64 19.91 1.36
CA ALA A 267 -24.93 18.87 2.10
C ALA A 267 -23.71 19.44 2.84
N PHE A 268 -22.93 20.33 2.21
CA PHE A 268 -21.79 20.98 2.86
C PHE A 268 -22.23 21.79 4.09
N VAL A 269 -23.25 22.64 3.95
CA VAL A 269 -23.78 23.44 5.06
C VAL A 269 -24.31 22.54 6.19
N ALA A 270 -25.00 21.46 5.85
CA ALA A 270 -25.49 20.49 6.82
C ALA A 270 -24.35 19.81 7.60
N VAL A 271 -23.27 19.42 6.92
CA VAL A 271 -22.07 18.84 7.56
C VAL A 271 -21.39 19.85 8.48
N VAL A 272 -21.20 21.10 8.03
CA VAL A 272 -20.62 22.18 8.85
C VAL A 272 -21.49 22.45 10.09
N ALA A 273 -22.82 22.53 9.92
CA ALA A 273 -23.75 22.70 11.02
C ALA A 273 -23.67 21.52 12.00
N ALA A 274 -23.60 20.28 11.52
CA ALA A 274 -23.46 19.08 12.35
C ALA A 274 -22.19 19.13 13.21
N PHE A 275 -21.05 19.53 12.64
CA PHE A 275 -19.81 19.73 13.41
C PHE A 275 -19.92 20.87 14.42
N TYR A 276 -20.47 22.02 14.01
CA TYR A 276 -20.63 23.18 14.89
C TYR A 276 -21.51 22.84 16.10
N PHE A 277 -22.71 22.30 15.88
CA PHE A 277 -23.62 21.92 16.94
C PHE A 277 -23.11 20.73 17.75
N GLY A 278 -22.44 19.77 17.12
CA GLY A 278 -21.79 18.65 17.81
C GLY A 278 -20.69 19.12 18.79
N LEU A 279 -19.83 20.04 18.36
CA LEU A 279 -18.80 20.63 19.22
C LEU A 279 -19.39 21.50 20.33
N LYS A 280 -20.39 22.32 20.01
CA LYS A 280 -21.10 23.15 20.98
C LYS A 280 -21.75 22.28 22.06
N TYR A 281 -22.55 21.28 21.66
CA TYR A 281 -23.25 20.38 22.57
C TYR A 281 -22.29 19.58 23.46
N THR A 282 -21.24 19.00 22.87
CA THR A 282 -20.26 18.21 23.65
C THR A 282 -19.49 19.06 24.65
N LYS A 283 -19.18 20.32 24.30
CA LYS A 283 -18.57 21.29 25.21
C LYS A 283 -19.50 21.71 26.34
N GLU A 284 -20.74 22.10 26.02
CA GLU A 284 -21.74 22.53 27.01
C GLU A 284 -22.08 21.42 28.01
N LYS A 285 -22.14 20.16 27.56
CA LYS A 285 -22.39 18.99 28.41
C LYS A 285 -21.12 18.39 29.04
N GLN A 286 -19.96 19.04 28.89
CA GLN A 286 -18.68 18.57 29.44
C GLN A 286 -18.30 17.13 29.03
N LYS A 287 -18.73 16.68 27.85
CA LYS A 287 -18.46 15.33 27.32
C LYS A 287 -17.09 15.32 26.62
N GLN A 288 -16.00 15.28 27.39
CA GLN A 288 -14.62 15.40 26.87
C GLN A 288 -14.27 14.36 25.79
N PHE A 289 -14.62 13.08 26.02
CA PHE A 289 -14.34 12.02 25.05
C PHE A 289 -15.09 12.24 23.74
N ALA A 290 -16.40 12.53 23.81
CA ALA A 290 -17.21 12.80 22.64
C ALA A 290 -16.73 14.06 21.88
N ASN A 291 -16.33 15.11 22.61
CA ASN A 291 -15.75 16.30 22.00
C ASN A 291 -14.46 15.99 21.24
N THR A 292 -13.58 15.18 21.83
CA THR A 292 -12.33 14.72 21.18
C THR A 292 -12.65 13.91 19.92
N LEU A 293 -13.65 13.03 19.96
CA LEU A 293 -14.06 12.23 18.81
C LEU A 293 -14.58 13.12 17.66
N VAL A 294 -15.45 14.10 17.97
CA VAL A 294 -15.95 15.07 16.99
C VAL A 294 -14.80 15.87 16.38
N LEU A 295 -13.83 16.30 17.19
CA LEU A 295 -12.63 16.98 16.70
C LEU A 295 -11.77 16.07 15.80
N CYS A 296 -11.59 14.80 16.15
CA CYS A 296 -10.84 13.87 15.30
C CYS A 296 -11.52 13.69 13.94
N LEU A 297 -12.85 13.47 13.93
CA LEU A 297 -13.62 13.38 12.68
C LEU A 297 -13.49 14.68 11.86
N LEU A 298 -13.65 15.85 12.49
CA LEU A 298 -13.48 17.14 11.83
C LEU A 298 -12.09 17.27 11.19
N PHE A 299 -11.03 16.95 11.92
CA PHE A 299 -9.66 17.08 11.40
C PHE A 299 -9.35 16.05 10.31
N ILE A 300 -9.96 14.86 10.31
CA ILE A 300 -9.91 13.96 9.15
C ILE A 300 -10.50 14.64 7.92
N PHE A 301 -11.68 15.27 8.02
CA PHE A 301 -12.27 16.01 6.89
C PHE A 301 -11.44 17.23 6.47
N ILE A 302 -10.83 17.94 7.41
CA ILE A 302 -9.91 19.04 7.10
C ILE A 302 -8.69 18.52 6.32
N GLY A 303 -8.09 17.40 6.74
CA GLY A 303 -6.99 16.77 5.99
C GLY A 303 -7.45 16.29 4.61
N PHE A 304 -8.62 15.64 4.54
CA PHE A 304 -9.21 15.15 3.29
C PHE A 304 -9.59 16.27 2.32
N SER A 305 -9.75 17.52 2.79
CA SER A 305 -10.09 18.66 1.92
C SER A 305 -9.09 18.94 0.80
N CYS A 306 -7.87 18.39 0.84
CA CYS A 306 -6.96 18.38 -0.30
C CYS A 306 -7.60 17.75 -1.57
N TRP A 307 -8.55 16.84 -1.43
CA TRP A 307 -9.33 16.27 -2.53
C TRP A 307 -10.19 17.27 -3.30
N LEU A 308 -10.52 18.42 -2.70
CA LEU A 308 -11.24 19.48 -3.42
C LEU A 308 -10.43 20.03 -4.60
N MET A 309 -9.12 19.81 -4.63
CA MET A 309 -8.28 20.15 -5.78
C MET A 309 -8.82 19.51 -7.06
N LEU A 310 -9.19 18.22 -7.03
CA LEU A 310 -9.65 17.47 -8.20
C LEU A 310 -10.88 18.11 -8.89
N PRO A 311 -12.04 18.30 -8.21
CA PRO A 311 -13.19 18.92 -8.86
C PRO A 311 -12.95 20.38 -9.25
N ILE A 312 -12.13 21.13 -8.49
CA ILE A 312 -11.79 22.51 -8.86
C ILE A 312 -11.03 22.54 -10.19
N ARG A 313 -10.05 21.64 -10.36
CA ARG A 313 -9.24 21.58 -11.58
C ARG A 313 -9.98 20.95 -12.75
N ALA A 314 -10.82 19.95 -12.51
CA ALA A 314 -11.72 19.40 -13.52
C ALA A 314 -12.66 20.48 -14.09
N ASN A 315 -13.30 21.30 -13.23
CA ASN A 315 -14.14 22.43 -13.68
C ASN A 315 -13.37 23.53 -14.41
N ALA A 316 -12.05 23.65 -14.18
CA ALA A 316 -11.20 24.57 -14.93
C ALA A 316 -10.83 24.06 -16.34
N ASN A 317 -11.31 22.87 -16.73
CA ASN A 317 -11.03 22.21 -18.02
C ASN A 317 -9.52 22.15 -18.31
N VAL A 318 -8.76 21.61 -17.35
CA VAL A 318 -7.33 21.34 -17.51
C VAL A 318 -7.06 20.33 -18.65
N VAL A 319 -5.84 20.35 -19.18
CA VAL A 319 -5.46 19.55 -20.36
C VAL A 319 -5.58 18.04 -20.10
N ILE A 320 -4.96 17.55 -19.04
CA ILE A 320 -5.15 16.18 -18.54
C ILE A 320 -6.24 16.24 -17.47
N ASN A 321 -7.37 15.66 -17.82
CA ASN A 321 -8.55 15.64 -16.97
C ASN A 321 -9.15 14.23 -16.94
N GLU A 322 -8.39 13.27 -16.42
CA GLU A 322 -8.80 11.87 -16.44
C GLU A 322 -10.09 11.65 -15.63
N ASN A 323 -11.03 10.93 -16.24
CA ASN A 323 -12.38 10.67 -15.73
C ASN A 323 -13.24 11.92 -15.40
N ASN A 324 -12.71 13.14 -15.60
CA ASN A 324 -13.37 14.42 -15.37
C ASN A 324 -14.25 14.47 -14.10
N PRO A 325 -13.67 14.46 -12.88
CA PRO A 325 -14.42 14.48 -11.62
C PRO A 325 -14.99 15.88 -11.30
N SER A 326 -15.78 16.46 -12.20
CA SER A 326 -16.23 17.86 -12.16
C SER A 326 -17.40 18.10 -11.20
N ASP A 327 -18.06 17.05 -10.72
CA ASP A 327 -19.11 17.15 -9.71
C ASP A 327 -19.09 16.05 -8.65
N ALA A 328 -20.02 16.13 -7.70
CA ALA A 328 -20.07 15.20 -6.57
C ALA A 328 -20.29 13.73 -6.98
N ARG A 329 -20.97 13.46 -8.09
CA ARG A 329 -21.19 12.10 -8.59
C ARG A 329 -19.94 11.59 -9.29
N GLU A 330 -19.38 12.37 -10.21
CA GLU A 330 -18.17 12.00 -10.95
C GLU A 330 -16.97 11.84 -10.00
N LEU A 331 -16.85 12.72 -8.99
CA LEU A 331 -15.82 12.60 -7.96
C LEU A 331 -15.97 11.33 -7.10
N LEU A 332 -17.21 10.91 -6.82
CA LEU A 332 -17.46 9.64 -6.13
C LEU A 332 -17.08 8.43 -7.01
N ALA A 333 -17.41 8.47 -8.29
CA ALA A 333 -17.01 7.42 -9.24
C ALA A 333 -15.49 7.33 -9.37
N TYR A 334 -14.83 8.49 -9.49
CA TYR A 334 -13.37 8.64 -9.47
C TYR A 334 -12.76 8.07 -8.19
N TYR A 335 -13.27 8.42 -7.02
CA TYR A 335 -12.80 7.88 -5.74
C TYR A 335 -12.97 6.36 -5.65
N ASN A 336 -14.11 5.84 -6.12
CA ASN A 336 -14.45 4.41 -6.04
C ASN A 336 -13.78 3.56 -7.12
N LEU A 337 -13.00 4.17 -8.02
CA LEU A 337 -12.29 3.46 -9.08
C LEU A 337 -13.25 2.70 -10.03
N GLU A 338 -14.43 3.27 -10.31
CA GLU A 338 -15.49 2.57 -11.07
C GLU A 338 -15.09 2.23 -12.52
N GLN A 339 -14.03 2.86 -13.04
CA GLN A 339 -13.46 2.54 -14.35
C GLN A 339 -12.61 1.26 -14.40
N TYR A 340 -12.17 0.73 -13.25
CA TYR A 340 -11.34 -0.48 -13.19
C TYR A 340 -12.18 -1.73 -12.89
N PRO A 341 -11.73 -2.93 -13.34
CA PRO A 341 -12.39 -4.20 -13.02
C PRO A 341 -12.49 -4.43 -11.51
N GLU A 342 -13.55 -5.15 -11.10
CA GLU A 342 -13.76 -5.48 -9.70
C GLU A 342 -12.71 -6.47 -9.20
N THR A 343 -12.19 -6.22 -7.99
CA THR A 343 -11.20 -7.10 -7.36
C THR A 343 -11.86 -8.04 -6.35
N HIS A 344 -11.61 -9.35 -6.47
CA HIS A 344 -12.14 -10.37 -5.58
C HIS A 344 -11.10 -10.78 -4.52
N LEU A 345 -11.34 -10.43 -3.25
CA LEU A 345 -10.41 -10.75 -2.16
C LEU A 345 -10.78 -12.04 -1.40
N PHE A 346 -12.06 -12.19 -1.03
CA PHE A 346 -12.51 -13.29 -0.18
C PHE A 346 -13.29 -14.38 -0.92
N TYR A 347 -13.94 -14.03 -2.02
CA TYR A 347 -14.69 -14.94 -2.88
C TYR A 347 -14.82 -14.36 -4.28
N GLY A 348 -14.64 -15.19 -5.30
CA GLY A 348 -14.73 -14.79 -6.72
C GLY A 348 -14.08 -15.81 -7.66
N PRO A 349 -14.06 -15.53 -8.98
CA PRO A 349 -13.57 -16.45 -10.00
C PRO A 349 -12.06 -16.70 -9.90
N LEU A 350 -11.65 -17.90 -10.33
CA LEU A 350 -10.25 -18.21 -10.65
C LEU A 350 -9.98 -17.95 -12.14
N PHE A 351 -8.71 -17.96 -12.54
CA PHE A 351 -8.28 -17.69 -13.92
C PHE A 351 -8.90 -18.66 -14.95
N THR A 352 -9.35 -19.84 -14.50
CA THR A 352 -10.00 -20.85 -15.33
C THR A 352 -11.36 -20.42 -15.86
N GLU A 353 -11.95 -19.37 -15.28
CA GLU A 353 -13.16 -18.71 -15.79
C GLU A 353 -13.06 -18.30 -17.26
N GLN A 354 -11.86 -17.89 -17.71
CA GLN A 354 -11.68 -17.45 -19.09
C GLN A 354 -11.94 -18.54 -20.14
N TYR A 355 -11.91 -19.82 -19.72
CA TYR A 355 -12.11 -20.96 -20.60
C TYR A 355 -13.56 -21.47 -20.59
N THR A 356 -14.40 -20.91 -19.73
CA THR A 356 -15.79 -21.29 -19.57
C THR A 356 -16.72 -20.24 -20.16
N GLY A 357 -17.99 -20.61 -20.34
CA GLY A 357 -19.04 -19.65 -20.69
C GLY A 357 -19.54 -18.89 -19.46
N LEU A 358 -20.60 -18.11 -19.67
CA LEU A 358 -21.32 -17.40 -18.60
C LEU A 358 -21.90 -18.37 -17.57
N ASP A 359 -22.26 -17.85 -16.39
CA ASP A 359 -23.04 -18.60 -15.41
C ASP A 359 -24.35 -19.13 -16.03
N GLU A 360 -24.66 -20.40 -15.75
CA GLU A 360 -25.83 -21.08 -16.35
C GLU A 360 -27.16 -20.50 -15.84
N ASN A 361 -27.21 -20.04 -14.59
CA ASN A 361 -28.45 -19.61 -13.94
C ASN A 361 -28.61 -18.09 -13.98
N GLU A 362 -27.51 -17.34 -13.84
CA GLU A 362 -27.50 -15.88 -13.83
C GLU A 362 -26.42 -15.34 -14.77
N PRO A 363 -26.57 -15.43 -16.10
CA PRO A 363 -25.52 -15.11 -17.07
C PRO A 363 -25.14 -13.63 -17.12
N TYR A 364 -26.02 -12.73 -16.66
CA TYR A 364 -25.80 -11.29 -16.67
C TYR A 364 -26.21 -10.66 -15.34
N VAL A 365 -25.49 -9.63 -14.92
CA VAL A 365 -25.78 -8.83 -13.73
C VAL A 365 -25.87 -7.34 -14.06
N ASP A 366 -26.61 -6.60 -13.24
CA ASP A 366 -26.75 -5.16 -13.37
C ASP A 366 -25.41 -4.45 -13.05
N ASP A 367 -25.06 -3.45 -13.83
CA ASP A 367 -24.03 -2.47 -13.53
C ASP A 367 -24.59 -1.28 -12.73
N LYS A 368 -23.72 -0.38 -12.30
CA LYS A 368 -24.11 0.85 -11.62
C LYS A 368 -24.65 1.88 -12.61
N PRO A 369 -25.72 2.63 -12.27
CA PRO A 369 -26.20 3.72 -13.10
C PRO A 369 -25.21 4.90 -13.08
N ASN A 370 -24.78 5.30 -14.27
CA ASN A 370 -23.91 6.46 -14.51
C ASN A 370 -24.79 7.68 -14.78
N TYR A 371 -24.65 8.69 -13.92
CA TYR A 371 -25.42 9.92 -14.03
C TYR A 371 -24.54 11.03 -14.59
N GLU A 372 -25.02 11.73 -15.60
CA GLU A 372 -24.37 12.92 -16.16
C GLU A 372 -25.32 14.13 -16.17
N LYS A 373 -24.74 15.34 -16.16
CA LYS A 373 -25.50 16.60 -16.22
C LYS A 373 -26.09 16.82 -17.62
N ASP A 374 -27.41 16.77 -17.75
CA ASP A 374 -28.10 17.29 -18.93
C ASP A 374 -28.43 18.78 -18.74
N LYS A 375 -27.62 19.64 -19.35
CA LYS A 375 -27.79 21.10 -19.28
C LYS A 375 -29.08 21.59 -19.93
N LYS A 376 -29.65 20.86 -20.90
CA LYS A 376 -30.91 21.24 -21.56
C LYS A 376 -32.11 20.87 -20.69
N ALA A 377 -32.07 19.68 -20.09
CA ALA A 377 -33.13 19.21 -19.20
C ALA A 377 -33.02 19.75 -17.76
N GLY A 378 -31.89 20.37 -17.40
CA GLY A 378 -31.65 20.92 -16.07
C GLY A 378 -31.57 19.86 -14.96
N LYS A 379 -31.24 18.61 -15.32
CA LYS A 379 -31.25 17.45 -14.41
C LYS A 379 -30.10 16.49 -14.69
N TYR A 380 -29.82 15.60 -13.75
CA TYR A 380 -28.95 14.45 -13.96
C TYR A 380 -29.70 13.32 -14.64
N VAL A 381 -29.14 12.78 -15.73
CA VAL A 381 -29.74 11.67 -16.50
C VAL A 381 -28.83 10.45 -16.47
N ILE A 382 -29.44 9.25 -16.50
CA ILE A 382 -28.68 8.00 -16.63
C ILE A 382 -28.25 7.86 -18.09
N VAL A 383 -26.95 7.67 -18.33
CA VAL A 383 -26.36 7.63 -19.68
C VAL A 383 -25.92 6.23 -20.12
N ASN A 384 -25.94 5.24 -19.22
CA ASN A 384 -25.60 3.85 -19.54
C ASN A 384 -26.80 2.91 -19.41
N ASP A 385 -26.85 1.91 -20.29
CA ASP A 385 -27.69 0.73 -20.12
C ASP A 385 -27.06 -0.16 -19.07
N TYR A 386 -27.51 -0.01 -17.83
CA TYR A 386 -26.92 -0.69 -16.67
C TYR A 386 -27.60 -2.03 -16.35
N LYS A 387 -28.81 -2.30 -16.86
CA LYS A 387 -29.52 -3.55 -16.56
C LYS A 387 -28.96 -4.71 -17.38
N ASN A 388 -28.63 -5.84 -16.75
CA ASN A 388 -27.98 -6.99 -17.39
C ASN A 388 -26.76 -6.59 -18.25
N ALA A 389 -26.00 -5.58 -17.80
CA ALA A 389 -24.94 -4.96 -18.59
C ALA A 389 -23.60 -5.69 -18.48
N LYS A 390 -23.37 -6.42 -17.38
CA LYS A 390 -22.13 -7.15 -17.12
C LYS A 390 -22.37 -8.64 -17.28
N GLN A 391 -21.42 -9.31 -17.93
CA GLN A 391 -21.35 -10.78 -17.94
C GLN A 391 -21.03 -11.28 -16.53
N ASN A 392 -21.80 -12.25 -16.04
CA ASN A 392 -21.52 -12.89 -14.77
C ASN A 392 -20.55 -14.05 -14.97
N TYR A 393 -19.60 -14.20 -14.06
CA TYR A 393 -18.65 -15.30 -14.11
C TYR A 393 -19.34 -16.62 -13.74
N ASN A 394 -18.89 -17.74 -14.31
CA ASN A 394 -19.38 -19.06 -13.94
C ASN A 394 -19.07 -19.36 -12.47
N SER A 395 -20.13 -19.51 -11.67
CA SER A 395 -20.02 -19.78 -10.23
C SER A 395 -19.27 -21.09 -9.91
N GLU A 396 -19.22 -22.06 -10.83
CA GLU A 396 -18.42 -23.28 -10.69
C GLU A 396 -16.92 -23.01 -10.71
N GLN A 397 -16.47 -21.94 -11.36
CA GLN A 397 -15.07 -21.52 -11.42
C GLN A 397 -14.68 -20.61 -10.25
N ALA A 398 -15.63 -20.23 -9.39
CA ALA A 398 -15.38 -19.39 -8.21
C ALA A 398 -14.77 -20.17 -7.05
N SER A 399 -13.93 -19.51 -6.25
CA SER A 399 -13.28 -20.10 -5.08
C SER A 399 -13.27 -19.14 -3.91
N ILE A 400 -13.15 -19.70 -2.70
CA ILE A 400 -12.84 -18.94 -1.49
C ILE A 400 -11.38 -18.51 -1.58
N LEU A 401 -11.12 -17.24 -1.23
CA LEU A 401 -9.80 -16.61 -1.31
C LEU A 401 -9.18 -16.75 -2.72
N PRO A 402 -9.80 -16.26 -3.80
CA PRO A 402 -9.29 -16.49 -5.16
C PRO A 402 -7.92 -15.80 -5.34
N ARG A 403 -6.82 -16.55 -5.23
CA ARG A 403 -5.44 -16.02 -5.36
C ARG A 403 -4.96 -16.04 -6.80
N MET A 404 -5.44 -17.03 -7.55
CA MET A 404 -5.13 -17.21 -8.97
C MET A 404 -6.32 -16.79 -9.81
N TRP A 405 -6.64 -15.49 -9.82
CA TRP A 405 -7.88 -14.95 -10.39
C TRP A 405 -7.71 -14.39 -11.81
N SER A 406 -6.48 -13.98 -12.17
CA SER A 406 -6.23 -13.24 -13.42
C SER A 406 -6.19 -14.16 -14.64
N GLY A 407 -7.15 -14.00 -15.55
CA GLY A 407 -7.16 -14.75 -16.80
C GLY A 407 -5.90 -14.50 -17.66
N GLU A 408 -5.39 -13.27 -17.65
CA GLU A 408 -4.20 -12.86 -18.41
C GLU A 408 -2.92 -13.58 -17.96
N ASN A 409 -2.89 -14.13 -16.74
CA ASN A 409 -1.72 -14.79 -16.16
C ASN A 409 -1.88 -16.32 -16.06
N ALA A 410 -2.81 -16.90 -16.82
CA ALA A 410 -3.16 -18.31 -16.72
C ALA A 410 -1.99 -19.27 -16.88
N GLU A 411 -1.16 -19.06 -17.90
CA GLU A 411 0.02 -19.88 -18.17
C GLU A 411 1.00 -19.85 -16.99
N ASN A 412 1.21 -18.68 -16.40
CA ASN A 412 2.07 -18.49 -15.24
C ASN A 412 1.48 -19.16 -13.99
N TYR A 413 0.16 -19.16 -13.82
CA TYR A 413 -0.46 -19.91 -12.71
C TYR A 413 -0.28 -21.42 -12.87
N MET A 414 -0.30 -21.94 -14.10
CA MET A 414 -0.08 -23.37 -14.36
C MET A 414 1.34 -23.85 -14.00
N MET A 415 2.31 -22.94 -13.87
CA MET A 415 3.62 -23.27 -13.27
C MET A 415 3.51 -23.71 -11.81
N PHE A 416 2.53 -23.19 -11.06
CA PHE A 416 2.32 -23.50 -9.64
C PHE A 416 1.26 -24.59 -9.42
N THR A 417 0.24 -24.65 -10.29
CA THR A 417 -0.83 -25.65 -10.15
C THR A 417 -0.54 -26.94 -10.88
N GLY A 418 0.37 -26.93 -11.84
CA GLY A 418 0.43 -27.93 -12.90
C GLY A 418 -0.64 -27.71 -13.97
N LEU A 419 -0.66 -28.59 -14.97
CA LEU A 419 -1.68 -28.59 -16.02
C LEU A 419 -3.06 -28.91 -15.44
N LEU A 420 -4.08 -28.25 -15.97
CA LEU A 420 -5.46 -28.42 -15.52
C LEU A 420 -6.02 -29.78 -15.96
N ASN A 421 -6.98 -30.32 -15.21
CA ASN A 421 -7.75 -31.46 -15.68
C ASN A 421 -8.95 -30.98 -16.48
N PHE A 422 -9.32 -31.71 -17.53
CA PHE A 422 -10.54 -31.45 -18.26
C PHE A 422 -11.12 -32.73 -18.87
N SER A 423 -12.43 -32.72 -19.09
CA SER A 423 -13.17 -33.78 -19.79
C SER A 423 -13.99 -33.19 -20.95
N ILE A 424 -14.37 -34.02 -21.92
CA ILE A 424 -15.28 -33.58 -23.00
C ILE A 424 -16.69 -33.48 -22.41
N LYS A 425 -17.38 -32.35 -22.65
CA LYS A 425 -18.76 -32.18 -22.17
C LYS A 425 -19.67 -33.29 -22.71
N PRO A 426 -20.64 -33.78 -21.94
CA PRO A 426 -21.50 -34.91 -22.33
C PRO A 426 -22.11 -34.78 -23.73
N GLU A 427 -22.51 -33.57 -24.12
CA GLU A 427 -23.10 -33.27 -25.43
C GLU A 427 -22.15 -33.48 -26.62
N TYR A 428 -20.83 -33.35 -26.43
CA TYR A 428 -19.82 -33.50 -27.48
C TYR A 428 -19.07 -34.85 -27.42
N GLN A 429 -19.37 -35.71 -26.44
CA GLN A 429 -18.65 -36.98 -26.25
C GLN A 429 -18.80 -37.97 -27.42
N MET A 430 -19.85 -37.84 -28.23
CA MET A 430 -20.09 -38.68 -29.40
C MET A 430 -19.47 -38.11 -30.69
N GLU A 431 -18.88 -36.92 -30.66
CA GLU A 431 -18.28 -36.29 -31.84
C GLU A 431 -16.85 -36.78 -32.08
N ASN A 432 -16.65 -37.54 -33.17
CA ASN A 432 -15.33 -38.12 -33.51
C ASN A 432 -14.24 -37.06 -33.70
N GLN A 433 -14.58 -35.88 -34.24
CA GLN A 433 -13.62 -34.81 -34.46
C GLN A 433 -13.06 -34.27 -33.14
N ILE A 434 -13.93 -33.92 -32.19
CA ILE A 434 -13.55 -33.42 -30.87
C ILE A 434 -12.74 -34.47 -30.11
N ARG A 435 -13.15 -35.75 -30.17
CA ARG A 435 -12.41 -36.85 -29.56
C ARG A 435 -11.00 -36.99 -30.11
N SER A 436 -10.82 -36.90 -31.43
CA SER A 436 -9.51 -36.99 -32.08
C SER A 436 -8.62 -35.84 -31.61
N ILE A 437 -9.13 -34.60 -31.69
CA ILE A 437 -8.39 -33.40 -31.27
C ILE A 437 -7.92 -33.50 -29.82
N VAL A 438 -8.82 -33.87 -28.91
CA VAL A 438 -8.49 -34.03 -27.48
C VAL A 438 -7.51 -35.17 -27.24
N SER A 439 -7.66 -36.30 -27.95
CA SER A 439 -6.75 -37.45 -27.85
C SER A 439 -5.34 -37.09 -28.33
N ASP A 440 -5.24 -36.43 -29.48
CA ASP A 440 -3.98 -36.00 -30.07
C ASP A 440 -3.29 -34.96 -29.18
N PHE A 441 -4.05 -34.01 -28.64
CA PHE A 441 -3.53 -33.03 -27.69
C PHE A 441 -3.00 -33.70 -26.41
N ARG A 442 -3.77 -34.61 -25.79
CA ARG A 442 -3.33 -35.37 -24.61
C ARG A 442 -2.07 -36.20 -24.89
N LYS A 443 -1.95 -36.77 -26.08
CA LYS A 443 -0.74 -37.46 -26.52
C LYS A 443 0.45 -36.50 -26.57
N ASN A 444 0.32 -35.34 -27.20
CA ASN A 444 1.39 -34.34 -27.27
C ASN A 444 1.81 -33.84 -25.87
N VAL A 445 0.86 -33.66 -24.95
CA VAL A 445 1.14 -33.34 -23.55
C VAL A 445 1.97 -34.45 -22.89
N SER A 446 1.57 -35.72 -23.05
CA SER A 446 2.30 -36.86 -22.47
C SER A 446 3.70 -37.06 -23.06
N GLU A 447 3.92 -36.61 -24.31
CA GLU A 447 5.22 -36.62 -24.98
C GLU A 447 6.09 -35.41 -24.61
N GLY A 448 5.60 -34.49 -23.77
CA GLY A 448 6.33 -33.29 -23.36
C GLY A 448 6.48 -32.24 -24.47
N LYS A 449 5.60 -32.26 -25.48
CA LYS A 449 5.62 -31.35 -26.64
C LYS A 449 4.74 -30.11 -26.48
N VAL A 450 4.11 -29.94 -25.32
CA VAL A 450 3.15 -28.88 -25.03
C VAL A 450 3.64 -28.19 -23.77
N ASP A 451 3.94 -26.90 -23.88
CA ASP A 451 4.25 -26.06 -22.73
C ASP A 451 2.98 -25.40 -22.14
N TYR A 452 3.13 -24.51 -21.16
CA TYR A 452 2.00 -23.85 -20.52
C TYR A 452 1.27 -22.87 -21.44
N GLU A 453 1.96 -22.25 -22.39
CA GLU A 453 1.38 -21.32 -23.36
C GLU A 453 0.55 -22.10 -24.39
N ASP A 454 1.11 -23.17 -24.95
CA ASP A 454 0.41 -24.09 -25.84
C ASP A 454 -0.85 -24.66 -25.17
N TYR A 455 -0.75 -25.02 -23.89
CA TYR A 455 -1.87 -25.55 -23.11
C TYR A 455 -2.97 -24.51 -22.87
N ASN A 456 -2.59 -23.29 -22.48
CA ASN A 456 -3.49 -22.14 -22.35
C ASN A 456 -4.23 -21.87 -23.66
N ASN A 457 -3.52 -21.87 -24.79
CA ASN A 457 -4.08 -21.63 -26.12
C ASN A 457 -5.08 -22.74 -26.52
N PHE A 458 -4.76 -24.01 -26.24
CA PHE A 458 -5.69 -25.12 -26.47
C PHE A 458 -6.99 -24.95 -25.68
N LEU A 459 -6.91 -24.60 -24.39
CA LEU A 459 -8.09 -24.38 -23.56
C LEU A 459 -8.92 -23.17 -24.01
N LYS A 460 -8.29 -22.08 -24.44
CA LYS A 460 -9.00 -20.93 -25.03
C LYS A 460 -9.76 -21.32 -26.30
N GLN A 461 -9.15 -22.13 -27.15
CA GLN A 461 -9.74 -22.52 -28.43
C GLN A 461 -10.87 -23.56 -28.28
N PHE A 462 -10.70 -24.54 -27.38
CA PHE A 462 -11.61 -25.67 -27.26
C PHE A 462 -12.46 -25.67 -25.98
N GLY A 463 -12.30 -24.70 -25.09
CA GLY A 463 -12.95 -24.65 -23.78
C GLY A 463 -14.47 -24.77 -23.81
N GLN A 464 -15.13 -24.25 -24.86
CA GLN A 464 -16.58 -24.40 -25.04
C GLN A 464 -17.05 -25.87 -25.12
N TYR A 465 -16.19 -26.79 -25.56
CA TYR A 465 -16.46 -28.23 -25.69
C TYR A 465 -15.99 -29.05 -24.48
N LEU A 466 -15.35 -28.41 -23.51
CA LEU A 466 -14.68 -29.06 -22.40
C LEU A 466 -15.29 -28.65 -21.05
N ASN A 467 -15.36 -29.60 -20.12
CA ASN A 467 -15.53 -29.34 -18.70
C ASN A 467 -14.15 -29.23 -18.07
N ILE A 468 -13.74 -28.00 -17.75
CA ILE A 468 -12.41 -27.67 -17.21
C ILE A 468 -12.48 -27.55 -15.70
N GLU A 469 -11.68 -28.33 -15.00
CA GLU A 469 -11.58 -28.28 -13.54
C GLU A 469 -10.76 -27.06 -13.11
N LYS A 470 -11.29 -26.29 -12.16
CA LYS A 470 -10.54 -25.22 -11.51
C LYS A 470 -9.46 -25.79 -10.57
N PRO A 471 -8.38 -25.03 -10.28
CA PRO A 471 -7.45 -25.39 -9.23
C PRO A 471 -8.13 -25.61 -7.88
N SER A 472 -7.68 -26.62 -7.16
CA SER A 472 -8.17 -26.91 -5.81
C SER A 472 -7.85 -25.78 -4.83
N LEU A 473 -8.59 -25.71 -3.71
CA LEU A 473 -8.31 -24.76 -2.64
C LEU A 473 -6.88 -24.90 -2.09
N ILE A 474 -6.34 -26.11 -2.05
CA ILE A 474 -4.98 -26.39 -1.56
C ILE A 474 -3.95 -25.80 -2.53
N GLN A 475 -4.10 -26.00 -3.84
CA GLN A 475 -3.21 -25.38 -4.85
C GLN A 475 -3.28 -23.84 -4.78
N ASN A 476 -4.47 -23.29 -4.60
CA ASN A 476 -4.68 -21.85 -4.47
C ASN A 476 -4.02 -21.25 -3.20
N ILE A 477 -4.09 -21.96 -2.07
CA ILE A 477 -3.35 -21.59 -0.85
C ILE A 477 -1.85 -21.82 -1.03
N GLY A 478 -1.44 -22.89 -1.72
CA GLY A 478 -0.05 -23.18 -2.08
C GLY A 478 0.60 -22.02 -2.81
N TYR A 479 -0.05 -21.52 -3.87
CA TYR A 479 0.39 -20.33 -4.61
C TYR A 479 0.59 -19.09 -3.72
N MET A 480 -0.30 -18.88 -2.74
CA MET A 480 -0.14 -17.76 -1.78
C MET A 480 1.15 -17.87 -0.97
N PHE A 481 1.44 -19.04 -0.42
CA PHE A 481 2.63 -19.21 0.42
C PHE A 481 3.92 -19.28 -0.39
N GLU A 482 3.89 -19.96 -1.54
CA GLU A 482 5.04 -20.14 -2.42
C GLU A 482 5.39 -18.83 -3.15
N TYR A 483 4.45 -18.28 -3.90
CA TYR A 483 4.71 -17.09 -4.73
C TYR A 483 4.46 -15.79 -3.97
N GLN A 484 3.26 -15.57 -3.43
CA GLN A 484 2.90 -14.25 -2.89
C GLN A 484 3.68 -13.91 -1.60
N PHE A 485 3.85 -14.87 -0.70
CA PHE A 485 4.61 -14.66 0.54
C PHE A 485 6.08 -15.07 0.38
N GLY A 486 6.40 -16.20 -0.26
CA GLY A 486 7.77 -16.62 -0.48
C GLY A 486 8.50 -15.69 -1.47
N TYR A 487 8.11 -15.77 -2.73
CA TYR A 487 8.80 -15.06 -3.82
C TYR A 487 8.59 -13.55 -3.82
N MET A 488 7.39 -13.06 -3.54
CA MET A 488 7.08 -11.62 -3.65
C MET A 488 7.32 -10.85 -2.35
N TYR A 489 7.23 -11.48 -1.19
CA TYR A 489 7.52 -10.80 0.08
C TYR A 489 8.92 -11.14 0.60
N TRP A 490 9.20 -12.41 0.87
CA TRP A 490 10.44 -12.79 1.55
C TRP A 490 11.69 -12.58 0.70
N ARG A 491 11.62 -12.78 -0.63
CA ARG A 491 12.74 -12.45 -1.53
C ARG A 491 13.14 -10.98 -1.43
N TYR A 492 12.16 -10.07 -1.53
CA TYR A 492 12.39 -8.63 -1.41
C TYR A 492 12.81 -8.24 0.00
N PHE A 493 12.27 -8.88 1.04
CA PHE A 493 12.77 -8.69 2.40
C PHE A 493 14.27 -9.06 2.49
N MET A 494 14.67 -10.18 1.89
CA MET A 494 16.07 -10.61 1.87
C MET A 494 16.95 -9.70 0.99
N TRP A 495 16.46 -9.18 -0.14
CA TRP A 495 17.17 -8.15 -0.91
C TRP A 495 17.63 -7.00 -0.04
N ASN A 496 16.72 -6.50 0.79
CA ASN A 496 16.96 -5.28 1.58
C ASN A 496 17.86 -5.52 2.81
N PHE A 497 17.98 -6.76 3.31
CA PHE A 497 18.68 -7.05 4.58
C PHE A 497 19.80 -8.11 4.50
N VAL A 498 19.97 -8.76 3.34
CA VAL A 498 21.00 -9.76 3.08
C VAL A 498 21.81 -9.42 1.83
N GLY A 499 21.14 -8.98 0.77
CA GLY A 499 21.74 -8.46 -0.45
C GLY A 499 20.98 -8.86 -1.71
N LYS A 500 21.29 -8.20 -2.83
CA LYS A 500 20.58 -8.29 -4.11
C LYS A 500 21.49 -8.84 -5.21
N GLN A 501 20.99 -9.81 -5.99
CA GLN A 501 21.76 -10.48 -7.05
C GLN A 501 22.12 -9.53 -8.19
N ASP A 502 21.12 -8.83 -8.72
CA ASP A 502 21.18 -7.91 -9.84
C ASP A 502 19.92 -7.03 -9.90
N ASP A 503 19.91 -6.06 -10.81
CA ASP A 503 18.81 -5.13 -11.10
C ASP A 503 17.81 -5.63 -12.16
N ILE A 504 17.85 -6.93 -12.51
CA ILE A 504 16.96 -7.51 -13.52
C ILE A 504 15.75 -8.14 -12.81
N GLN A 505 14.56 -7.88 -13.33
CA GLN A 505 13.34 -8.49 -12.79
C GLN A 505 13.38 -10.00 -12.98
N GLY A 506 13.27 -10.75 -11.88
CA GLY A 506 13.26 -12.21 -11.91
C GLY A 506 11.96 -12.80 -12.47
N LYS A 507 12.04 -14.00 -13.04
CA LYS A 507 10.87 -14.78 -13.51
C LYS A 507 10.77 -16.15 -12.85
N TYR A 508 10.99 -16.18 -11.53
CA TYR A 508 11.07 -17.41 -10.73
C TYR A 508 12.15 -18.38 -11.25
N ASP A 509 13.25 -17.81 -11.75
CA ASP A 509 14.44 -18.51 -12.21
C ASP A 509 15.62 -18.26 -11.28
N ASP A 510 16.69 -19.03 -11.47
CA ASP A 510 17.93 -18.93 -10.68
C ASP A 510 18.88 -17.81 -11.17
N LEU A 511 18.61 -17.24 -12.36
CA LEU A 511 19.53 -16.36 -13.07
C LEU A 511 19.42 -14.91 -12.63
N HIS A 512 18.19 -14.44 -12.36
CA HIS A 512 17.92 -13.02 -12.13
C HIS A 512 16.95 -12.77 -10.99
N GLY A 513 17.13 -11.61 -10.37
CA GLY A 513 16.19 -11.11 -9.38
C GLY A 513 16.12 -11.93 -8.08
N ASN A 514 17.15 -12.68 -7.71
CA ASN A 514 17.24 -13.34 -6.40
C ASN A 514 18.00 -12.51 -5.37
N TRP A 515 17.97 -12.93 -4.10
CA TRP A 515 18.82 -12.34 -3.07
C TRP A 515 20.16 -13.08 -3.02
N ILE A 516 21.20 -12.40 -2.57
CA ILE A 516 22.51 -13.02 -2.31
C ILE A 516 23.09 -12.48 -1.00
N SER A 517 23.89 -13.29 -0.33
CA SER A 517 24.52 -12.92 0.94
C SER A 517 25.95 -12.41 0.80
N GLY A 518 26.68 -12.83 -0.24
CA GLY A 518 28.13 -12.68 -0.34
C GLY A 518 28.92 -13.83 0.29
N ILE A 519 28.25 -14.81 0.90
CA ILE A 519 28.85 -16.03 1.43
C ILE A 519 28.71 -17.13 0.37
N LYS A 520 29.79 -17.36 -0.39
CA LYS A 520 29.77 -18.21 -1.60
C LYS A 520 29.06 -19.56 -1.44
N PRO A 521 29.27 -20.37 -0.37
CA PRO A 521 28.57 -21.64 -0.24
C PRO A 521 27.05 -21.50 -0.08
N ILE A 522 26.58 -20.44 0.58
CA ILE A 522 25.15 -20.17 0.77
C ILE A 522 24.55 -19.69 -0.55
N ASP A 523 25.22 -18.75 -1.21
CA ASP A 523 24.76 -18.20 -2.49
C ASP A 523 24.73 -19.27 -3.58
N ALA A 524 25.73 -20.18 -3.61
CA ALA A 524 25.75 -21.27 -4.57
C ALA A 524 24.67 -22.31 -4.34
N TRP A 525 24.31 -22.59 -3.08
CA TRP A 525 23.17 -23.43 -2.75
C TRP A 525 21.85 -22.75 -3.12
N HIS A 526 21.69 -21.47 -2.78
CA HIS A 526 20.44 -20.75 -2.99
C HIS A 526 20.13 -20.55 -4.48
N LEU A 527 21.13 -20.18 -5.28
CA LEU A 527 20.99 -19.95 -6.72
C LEU A 527 21.21 -21.22 -7.55
N ASN A 528 21.53 -22.36 -6.93
CA ASN A 528 21.90 -23.59 -7.63
C ASN A 528 23.03 -23.38 -8.69
N MET A 529 23.93 -22.42 -8.44
CA MET A 529 24.95 -21.97 -9.39
C MET A 529 26.26 -21.59 -8.68
N SER A 530 27.39 -22.02 -9.24
CA SER A 530 28.71 -21.64 -8.70
C SER A 530 28.88 -20.11 -8.66
N GLN A 531 29.35 -19.61 -7.52
CA GLN A 531 29.75 -18.20 -7.35
C GLN A 531 31.25 -17.98 -7.60
N ASP A 532 31.95 -19.00 -8.11
CA ASP A 532 33.32 -18.90 -8.56
C ASP A 532 33.39 -18.64 -10.06
N HIS A 533 34.35 -17.82 -10.49
CA HIS A 533 34.59 -17.47 -11.90
C HIS A 533 33.35 -16.92 -12.64
N LEU A 534 32.52 -16.14 -11.95
CA LEU A 534 31.37 -15.47 -12.56
C LEU A 534 31.80 -14.61 -13.76
N PRO A 535 30.98 -14.55 -14.83
CA PRO A 535 31.16 -13.59 -15.92
C PRO A 535 31.31 -12.17 -15.39
N SER A 536 32.10 -11.35 -16.09
CA SER A 536 32.36 -9.95 -15.69
C SER A 536 31.07 -9.16 -15.51
N ASP A 537 30.08 -9.40 -16.36
CA ASP A 537 28.85 -8.63 -16.41
C ASP A 537 27.96 -8.92 -15.20
N VAL A 538 27.96 -10.17 -14.70
CA VAL A 538 27.27 -10.56 -13.46
C VAL A 538 28.04 -10.04 -12.24
N LYS A 539 29.36 -10.22 -12.23
CA LYS A 539 30.20 -9.82 -11.10
C LYS A 539 30.22 -8.32 -10.86
N ASN A 540 30.20 -7.54 -11.95
CA ASN A 540 30.30 -6.08 -11.93
C ASN A 540 28.94 -5.40 -12.16
N ASN A 541 27.82 -6.13 -12.11
CA ASN A 541 26.49 -5.55 -12.19
C ASN A 541 26.33 -4.49 -11.08
N LYS A 542 25.84 -3.29 -11.42
CA LYS A 542 25.73 -2.17 -10.48
C LYS A 542 24.64 -2.36 -9.42
N GLY A 543 23.60 -3.14 -9.73
CA GLY A 543 22.55 -3.53 -8.80
C GLY A 543 22.94 -4.68 -7.87
N ARG A 544 24.09 -5.32 -8.10
CA ARG A 544 24.60 -6.39 -7.22
C ARG A 544 25.14 -5.80 -5.92
N ASN A 545 24.60 -6.26 -4.78
CA ASN A 545 25.09 -5.88 -3.45
C ASN A 545 25.07 -7.07 -2.47
N THR A 546 25.94 -7.04 -1.46
CA THR A 546 26.06 -8.12 -0.46
C THR A 546 26.25 -7.54 0.93
N TYR A 547 25.37 -7.89 1.86
CA TYR A 547 25.39 -7.39 3.24
C TYR A 547 25.81 -8.46 4.26
N TYR A 548 26.18 -9.66 3.81
CA TYR A 548 26.71 -10.74 4.66
C TYR A 548 25.81 -11.08 5.86
N PHE A 549 24.48 -10.97 5.66
CA PHE A 549 23.45 -11.11 6.70
C PHE A 549 23.55 -10.12 7.87
N LEU A 550 24.46 -9.15 7.87
CA LEU A 550 24.67 -8.27 9.04
C LEU A 550 23.41 -7.46 9.41
N PRO A 551 22.71 -6.80 8.47
CA PRO A 551 21.46 -6.09 8.80
C PRO A 551 20.38 -7.06 9.29
N LEU A 552 20.23 -8.22 8.64
CA LEU A 552 19.28 -9.25 9.06
C LEU A 552 19.55 -9.72 10.51
N ILE A 553 20.79 -10.07 10.82
CA ILE A 553 21.19 -10.55 12.15
C ILE A 553 20.92 -9.48 13.21
N LEU A 554 21.32 -8.23 12.96
CA LEU A 554 21.03 -7.12 13.89
C LEU A 554 19.52 -6.93 14.09
N GLY A 555 18.73 -6.98 13.02
CA GLY A 555 17.28 -6.89 13.12
C GLY A 555 16.66 -8.03 13.93
N LEU A 556 17.14 -9.27 13.74
CA LEU A 556 16.70 -10.43 14.52
C LEU A 556 17.10 -10.33 16.00
N ILE A 557 18.32 -9.86 16.31
CA ILE A 557 18.76 -9.58 17.68
C ILE A 557 17.83 -8.54 18.30
N GLY A 558 17.53 -7.45 17.60
CA GLY A 558 16.63 -6.41 18.09
C GLY A 558 15.18 -6.87 18.28
N PHE A 559 14.69 -7.73 17.40
CA PHE A 559 13.39 -8.38 17.52
C PHE A 559 13.31 -9.24 18.79
N LEU A 560 14.28 -10.11 19.02
CA LEU A 560 14.36 -10.98 20.19
C LEU A 560 14.61 -10.18 21.48
N PHE A 561 15.44 -9.15 21.41
CA PHE A 561 15.70 -8.22 22.51
C PHE A 561 14.41 -7.52 22.95
N LEU A 562 13.64 -6.98 22.00
CA LEU A 562 12.36 -6.33 22.29
C LEU A 562 11.35 -7.31 22.89
N LEU A 563 11.26 -8.52 22.33
CA LEU A 563 10.39 -9.59 22.85
C LEU A 563 10.71 -9.91 24.32
N GLY A 564 12.00 -9.97 24.66
CA GLY A 564 12.47 -10.22 26.03
C GLY A 564 12.32 -9.04 26.98
N LYS A 565 12.49 -7.80 26.49
CA LYS A 565 12.51 -6.58 27.33
C LYS A 565 11.15 -5.91 27.51
N ASP A 566 10.35 -5.79 26.45
CA ASP A 566 9.04 -5.14 26.50
C ASP A 566 8.05 -5.80 25.52
N LYS A 567 7.34 -6.82 26.01
CA LYS A 567 6.32 -7.56 25.27
C LYS A 567 5.20 -6.67 24.72
N LYS A 568 4.86 -5.56 25.39
CA LYS A 568 3.78 -4.68 24.92
C LYS A 568 4.21 -3.96 23.65
N ARG A 569 5.41 -3.37 23.64
CA ARG A 569 5.95 -2.71 22.42
C ARG A 569 6.33 -3.72 21.35
N PHE A 570 6.76 -4.91 21.72
CA PHE A 570 6.92 -6.02 20.79
C PHE A 570 5.66 -6.24 19.96
N TRP A 571 4.50 -6.41 20.62
CA TRP A 571 3.23 -6.62 19.91
C TRP A 571 2.81 -5.43 19.04
N VAL A 572 3.00 -4.19 19.52
CA VAL A 572 2.75 -2.98 18.70
C VAL A 572 3.55 -3.03 17.41
N MET A 573 4.85 -3.30 17.51
CA MET A 573 5.74 -3.35 16.34
C MET A 573 5.46 -4.57 15.45
N LEU A 574 5.16 -5.73 16.02
CA LEU A 574 4.85 -6.93 15.26
C LEU A 574 3.58 -6.73 14.41
N VAL A 575 2.52 -6.17 14.99
CA VAL A 575 1.30 -5.84 14.22
C VAL A 575 1.59 -4.79 13.16
N PHE A 576 2.41 -3.79 13.47
CA PHE A 576 2.81 -2.79 12.48
C PHE A 576 3.58 -3.43 11.31
N PHE A 577 4.55 -4.30 11.58
CA PHE A 577 5.33 -5.05 10.59
C PHE A 577 4.43 -5.94 9.71
N LEU A 578 3.54 -6.73 10.32
CA LEU A 578 2.67 -7.64 9.58
C LEU A 578 1.66 -6.90 8.69
N LEU A 579 1.07 -5.81 9.19
CA LEU A 579 0.09 -5.04 8.43
C LEU A 579 0.69 -4.27 7.27
N THR A 580 1.95 -3.84 7.39
CA THR A 580 2.66 -3.10 6.34
C THR A 580 3.52 -3.97 5.44
N GLY A 581 3.39 -5.29 5.55
CA GLY A 581 4.10 -6.28 4.74
C GLY A 581 3.15 -7.37 4.25
N VAL A 582 3.10 -8.49 4.99
CA VAL A 582 2.33 -9.69 4.61
C VAL A 582 0.85 -9.39 4.34
N ALA A 583 0.20 -8.52 5.15
CA ALA A 583 -1.20 -8.19 4.94
C ALA A 583 -1.43 -7.37 3.65
N ILE A 584 -0.48 -6.52 3.25
CA ILE A 584 -0.54 -5.82 1.96
C ILE A 584 -0.47 -6.83 0.82
N GLN A 585 0.46 -7.78 0.88
CA GLN A 585 0.59 -8.81 -0.16
C GLN A 585 -0.66 -9.67 -0.30
N PHE A 586 -1.31 -9.98 0.83
CA PHE A 586 -2.62 -10.62 0.82
C PHE A 586 -3.69 -9.75 0.14
N TYR A 587 -3.72 -8.45 0.45
CA TYR A 587 -4.71 -7.51 -0.07
C TYR A 587 -4.53 -7.21 -1.56
N THR A 588 -3.29 -6.95 -2.01
CA THR A 588 -2.96 -6.66 -3.41
C THR A 588 -3.11 -7.87 -4.31
N ASN A 589 -3.04 -9.08 -3.73
CA ASN A 589 -3.23 -10.34 -4.44
C ASN A 589 -2.37 -10.41 -5.72
N VAL A 590 -1.07 -10.18 -5.53
CA VAL A 590 -0.09 -10.09 -6.62
C VAL A 590 -0.12 -11.31 -7.53
N ARG A 591 0.01 -11.02 -8.83
CA ARG A 591 -0.03 -11.96 -9.95
C ARG A 591 1.39 -12.34 -10.37
N PRO A 592 1.57 -13.52 -10.99
CA PRO A 592 2.88 -13.96 -11.39
C PRO A 592 3.37 -13.25 -12.67
N PHE A 593 4.57 -12.68 -12.57
CA PHE A 593 5.30 -11.97 -13.63
C PHE A 593 4.57 -10.75 -14.23
N GLU A 594 4.13 -9.85 -13.36
CA GLU A 594 3.66 -8.52 -13.78
C GLU A 594 4.79 -7.73 -14.46
N PRO A 595 4.49 -6.78 -15.39
CA PRO A 595 5.51 -5.96 -16.04
C PRO A 595 6.39 -5.17 -15.06
N ARG A 596 5.84 -4.79 -13.89
CA ARG A 596 6.54 -4.20 -12.75
C ARG A 596 6.16 -4.96 -11.48
N GLU A 597 7.13 -5.51 -10.79
CA GLU A 597 6.91 -6.04 -9.43
C GLU A 597 6.75 -4.91 -8.41
N ARG A 598 5.88 -5.10 -7.41
CA ARG A 598 5.45 -4.04 -6.46
C ARG A 598 6.18 -4.07 -5.12
N ASP A 599 7.50 -4.11 -5.13
CA ASP A 599 8.35 -4.13 -3.93
C ASP A 599 8.17 -2.88 -3.05
N TYR A 600 7.90 -1.73 -3.68
CA TYR A 600 7.56 -0.47 -3.02
C TYR A 600 6.38 -0.58 -2.05
N SER A 601 5.44 -1.50 -2.28
CA SER A 601 4.23 -1.64 -1.47
C SER A 601 4.50 -2.17 -0.06
N VAL A 602 5.62 -2.88 0.14
CA VAL A 602 5.99 -3.54 1.40
C VAL A 602 7.11 -2.83 2.17
N VAL A 603 7.55 -1.68 1.68
CA VAL A 603 8.55 -0.82 2.32
C VAL A 603 8.20 -0.46 3.77
N GLY A 604 6.91 -0.46 4.11
CA GLY A 604 6.47 -0.19 5.48
C GLY A 604 6.92 -1.25 6.48
N SER A 605 6.95 -2.53 6.10
CA SER A 605 7.48 -3.57 6.99
C SER A 605 9.01 -3.48 7.09
N PHE A 606 9.69 -3.08 6.02
CA PHE A 606 11.13 -2.84 6.03
C PHE A 606 11.51 -1.68 6.95
N TYR A 607 10.69 -0.62 6.98
CA TYR A 607 10.80 0.48 7.94
C TYR A 607 10.74 -0.05 9.39
N VAL A 608 9.81 -0.94 9.71
CA VAL A 608 9.70 -1.52 11.05
C VAL A 608 10.88 -2.43 11.38
N PHE A 609 11.35 -3.22 10.41
CA PHE A 609 12.51 -4.08 10.60
C PHE A 609 13.80 -3.27 10.85
N ALA A 610 13.98 -2.13 10.18
CA ALA A 610 15.11 -1.23 10.43
C ALA A 610 15.08 -0.58 11.83
N ILE A 611 13.90 -0.39 12.42
CA ILE A 611 13.80 -0.02 13.86
C ILE A 611 14.36 -1.15 14.73
N TRP A 612 14.08 -2.42 14.40
CA TRP A 612 14.69 -3.55 15.10
C TRP A 612 16.20 -3.63 14.88
N ILE A 613 16.74 -3.27 13.71
CA ILE A 613 18.19 -3.13 13.53
C ILE A 613 18.77 -2.16 14.57
N GLY A 614 18.14 -1.00 14.75
CA GLY A 614 18.51 -0.05 15.81
C GLY A 614 18.46 -0.67 17.21
N PHE A 615 17.47 -1.51 17.50
CA PHE A 615 17.39 -2.21 18.79
C PHE A 615 18.48 -3.27 18.95
N GLY A 616 18.85 -3.96 17.88
CA GLY A 616 19.93 -4.95 17.89
C GLY A 616 21.29 -4.34 18.19
N VAL A 617 21.53 -3.10 17.74
CA VAL A 617 22.76 -2.34 18.06
C VAL A 617 22.79 -1.91 19.52
N TYR A 618 21.63 -1.68 20.14
CA TYR A 618 21.53 -1.30 21.55
C TYR A 618 21.70 -2.49 22.50
N ALA A 619 21.23 -3.66 22.08
CA ALA A 619 21.24 -4.92 22.84
C ALA A 619 22.65 -5.44 23.06
#